data_AF-A0A931V2W3-F1
#
_entry.id   AF-A0A931V2W3-F1
#
_cell.length_a   1.000
_cell.length_b   1.000
_cell.length_c   1.000
_cell.angle_alpha   90.00
_cell.angle_beta   90.00
_cell.angle_gamma   90.00
#
_symmetry.space_group_name_H-M   'P 1'
#
loop_
_entity.id
_entity.type
_entity.pdbx_description
1 polymer ?
#
loop_
_entity_poly.entity_id
_entity_poly.type
_entity_poly.pdbx_seq_one_letter_code
_entity_poly.pdbx_strand_id
1 'polypeptide(L)'
;MIKRSTLVATAFVVTAAAFGLVAAPGCGSDKAAETVTDTGTSGGAGRTPPARPAGEKSGKTQWFALNALKLGLTTKDGRVDASAWKDYGYDLDGRSTTAEMSKTSQNSCKRRPGSQTKVLADGNEGIDNNFGQHVMAVIKSLKSDAEESVTQAVKDGSFTLLLKIDNLTTEDNAKAPGFVYVANDFNKGTSAPTFSETETGWQIVDGSLVDGKTIGNPKLQFPSAYVANGYWVSGDFGKGRIELAISLSGADIKLPIDSGIISFKVTDGSDGTIAGAMNTDALKEALTPVAKRFGICPGNATYDQVVETLTQSADLVSDAPNLQNTAVECNAISIALGFTAKKAGDHSTAPIKVTEPSTGPDECVEGGEAGTGG
;
A
#
# COMPACT_ATOMS: atom_id res chain seq x y z
N MET A 1 -41.23 -6.81 28.01
CA MET A 1 -40.11 -7.55 28.64
C MET A 1 -38.82 -7.01 28.07
N ILE A 2 -38.15 -6.13 28.81
CA ILE A 2 -36.95 -5.40 28.37
C ILE A 2 -35.83 -5.79 29.34
N LYS A 3 -34.82 -6.53 28.86
CA LYS A 3 -33.59 -6.77 29.63
C LYS A 3 -32.63 -5.62 29.35
N ARG A 4 -32.43 -4.77 30.36
CA ARG A 4 -31.39 -3.74 30.39
C ARG A 4 -30.08 -4.41 30.80
N SER A 5 -29.06 -4.33 29.95
CA SER A 5 -27.69 -4.75 30.28
C SER A 5 -26.90 -3.57 30.82
N THR A 6 -26.23 -3.83 31.93
CA THR A 6 -25.49 -2.91 32.79
C THR A 6 -24.20 -2.43 32.13
N LEU A 7 -24.00 -1.12 32.03
CA LEU A 7 -22.73 -0.50 31.67
C LEU A 7 -21.82 -0.49 32.92
N VAL A 8 -20.64 -1.09 32.81
CA VAL A 8 -19.57 -1.01 33.82
C VAL A 8 -18.66 0.16 33.44
N ALA A 9 -18.58 1.16 34.31
CA ALA A 9 -17.67 2.29 34.18
C ALA A 9 -16.31 1.93 34.80
N THR A 10 -15.25 1.88 33.99
CA THR A 10 -13.87 1.71 34.46
C THR A 10 -13.23 3.09 34.60
N ALA A 11 -12.82 3.43 35.82
CA ALA A 11 -12.10 4.66 36.15
C ALA A 11 -10.64 4.58 35.68
N PHE A 12 -10.20 5.56 34.90
CA PHE A 12 -8.78 5.78 34.59
C PHE A 12 -8.13 6.63 35.69
N VAL A 13 -7.11 6.07 36.35
CA VAL A 13 -6.20 6.80 37.23
C VAL A 13 -5.06 7.36 36.38
N VAL A 14 -4.91 8.67 36.35
CA VAL A 14 -3.79 9.38 35.71
C VAL A 14 -2.71 9.59 36.76
N THR A 15 -1.58 8.89 36.62
CA THR A 15 -0.38 9.10 37.43
C THR A 15 0.58 10.00 36.65
N ALA A 16 0.78 11.23 37.11
CA ALA A 16 1.78 12.14 36.58
C ALA A 16 3.18 11.74 37.07
N ALA A 17 4.10 11.45 36.15
CA ALA A 17 5.52 11.28 36.46
C ALA A 17 6.29 12.48 35.87
N ALA A 18 6.85 13.30 36.76
CA ALA A 18 7.80 14.34 36.43
C ALA A 18 9.21 13.71 36.31
N PHE A 19 9.91 13.96 35.21
CA PHE A 19 11.33 13.68 35.10
C PHE A 19 12.10 14.94 34.69
N GLY A 20 13.09 15.26 35.51
CA GLY A 20 13.85 16.50 35.49
C GLY A 20 14.95 16.54 34.43
N LEU A 21 15.18 17.77 33.96
CA LEU A 21 16.34 18.20 33.19
C LEU A 21 17.62 18.06 34.04
N VAL A 22 18.67 17.45 33.48
CA VAL A 22 20.05 17.64 33.93
C VAL A 22 20.88 18.03 32.71
N ALA A 23 21.40 19.26 32.73
CA ALA A 23 22.37 19.76 31.77
C ALA A 23 23.79 19.62 32.34
N ALA A 24 24.75 19.24 31.51
CA ALA A 24 26.18 19.37 31.78
C ALA A 24 26.90 19.87 30.50
N PRO A 25 27.84 20.84 30.60
CA PRO A 25 28.64 21.31 29.48
C PRO A 25 30.03 20.64 29.43
N GLY A 26 30.65 20.58 28.25
CA GLY A 26 32.11 20.38 28.16
C GLY A 26 32.66 19.89 26.82
N CYS A 27 33.35 20.81 26.12
CA CYS A 27 34.54 20.71 25.22
C CYS A 27 34.77 19.42 24.40
N GLY A 28 35.03 19.43 23.09
CA GLY A 28 35.81 20.38 22.31
C GLY A 28 37.03 19.65 21.72
N SER A 29 37.06 19.43 20.39
CA SER A 29 38.26 19.08 19.62
C SER A 29 37.99 19.31 18.13
N ASP A 30 38.73 20.27 17.58
CA ASP A 30 38.70 20.72 16.19
C ASP A 30 39.05 19.60 15.20
N LYS A 31 38.19 19.40 14.19
CA LYS A 31 38.60 18.82 12.91
C LYS A 31 38.27 19.82 11.81
N ALA A 32 39.31 20.13 11.04
CA ALA A 32 39.30 21.07 9.94
C ALA A 32 38.08 20.85 9.03
N ALA A 33 37.34 21.93 8.80
CA ALA A 33 36.32 22.00 7.78
C ALA A 33 37.00 21.85 6.41
N GLU A 34 36.86 20.67 5.81
CA GLU A 34 37.02 20.53 4.36
C GLU A 34 35.87 21.30 3.72
N THR A 35 36.23 22.39 3.04
CA THR A 35 35.35 23.13 2.15
C THR A 35 35.00 22.22 0.97
N VAL A 36 33.97 21.39 1.14
CA VAL A 36 33.34 20.68 0.02
C VAL A 36 32.62 21.74 -0.81
N THR A 37 33.20 22.09 -1.94
CA THR A 37 32.50 22.80 -3.02
C THR A 37 31.40 21.87 -3.53
N ASP A 38 30.19 22.07 -2.99
CA ASP A 38 28.97 21.45 -3.46
C ASP A 38 28.63 21.96 -4.87
N THR A 39 29.07 21.20 -5.87
CA THR A 39 28.60 21.32 -7.24
C THR A 39 27.39 20.41 -7.45
N GLY A 40 26.28 20.68 -6.76
CA GLY A 40 24.91 20.41 -7.19
C GLY A 40 24.64 19.09 -7.92
N THR A 41 25.20 17.98 -7.44
CA THR A 41 24.98 16.62 -7.97
C THR A 41 25.01 15.61 -6.83
N SER A 42 24.07 15.73 -5.88
CA SER A 42 23.83 14.69 -4.87
C SER A 42 22.55 13.90 -5.17
N GLY A 43 22.29 13.64 -6.45
CA GLY A 43 21.29 12.65 -6.86
C GLY A 43 21.90 11.26 -6.68
N GLY A 44 21.82 10.71 -5.47
CA GLY A 44 21.99 9.27 -5.31
C GLY A 44 21.03 8.57 -6.26
N ALA A 45 21.46 7.49 -6.92
CA ALA A 45 20.56 6.69 -7.73
C ALA A 45 19.36 6.31 -6.85
N GLY A 46 18.16 6.71 -7.24
CA GLY A 46 16.97 6.50 -6.42
C GLY A 46 16.73 5.02 -6.16
N ARG A 47 15.93 4.73 -5.13
CA ARG A 47 15.71 3.36 -4.69
C ARG A 47 14.96 2.60 -5.78
N THR A 48 15.59 1.55 -6.29
CA THR A 48 14.99 0.64 -7.27
C THR A 48 15.01 -0.79 -6.73
N PRO A 49 14.13 -1.69 -7.21
CA PRO A 49 14.27 -3.11 -6.90
C PRO A 49 15.60 -3.63 -7.47
N PRO A 50 16.17 -4.72 -6.91
CA PRO A 50 17.37 -5.33 -7.46
C PRO A 50 17.20 -5.65 -8.95
N ALA A 51 18.21 -5.35 -9.77
CA ALA A 51 18.14 -5.62 -11.20
C ALA A 51 18.03 -7.13 -11.49
N ARG A 52 17.34 -7.48 -12.58
CA ARG A 52 17.24 -8.88 -13.04
C ARG A 52 18.64 -9.47 -13.23
N PRO A 53 18.92 -10.67 -12.70
CA PRO A 53 20.21 -11.31 -12.88
C PRO A 53 20.28 -11.98 -14.25
N ALA A 54 21.47 -12.44 -14.62
CA ALA A 54 21.62 -13.33 -15.77
C ALA A 54 21.37 -14.79 -15.38
N GLY A 55 20.83 -15.58 -16.31
CA GLY A 55 20.71 -17.03 -16.19
C GLY A 55 19.48 -17.52 -15.42
N GLU A 56 18.93 -18.65 -15.88
CA GLU A 56 17.79 -19.30 -15.23
C GLU A 56 18.29 -20.43 -14.32
N LYS A 57 17.60 -20.64 -13.20
CA LYS A 57 17.81 -21.77 -12.29
C LYS A 57 16.51 -22.53 -12.07
N SER A 58 16.62 -23.84 -11.86
CA SER A 58 15.49 -24.65 -11.42
C SER A 58 15.26 -24.43 -9.92
N GLY A 59 14.01 -24.16 -9.56
CA GLY A 59 13.59 -23.97 -8.18
C GLY A 59 12.38 -24.81 -7.82
N LYS A 60 11.72 -24.45 -6.72
CA LYS A 60 10.48 -25.10 -6.29
C LYS A 60 9.32 -24.11 -6.39
N THR A 61 8.12 -24.64 -6.58
CA THR A 61 6.91 -23.87 -6.34
C THR A 61 6.75 -23.64 -4.85
N GLN A 62 6.54 -22.38 -4.44
CA GLN A 62 6.26 -22.01 -3.06
C GLN A 62 5.08 -21.05 -3.00
N TRP A 63 4.29 -21.17 -1.93
CA TRP A 63 3.21 -20.26 -1.63
C TRP A 63 3.58 -19.38 -0.44
N PHE A 64 3.13 -18.13 -0.47
CA PHE A 64 3.22 -17.19 0.63
C PHE A 64 1.85 -16.56 0.87
N ALA A 65 1.51 -16.33 2.13
CA ALA A 65 0.35 -15.53 2.53
C ALA A 65 0.86 -14.23 3.18
N LEU A 66 0.30 -13.09 2.77
CA LEU A 66 0.54 -11.84 3.47
C LEU A 66 -0.01 -11.93 4.90
N ASN A 67 0.80 -11.56 5.88
CA ASN A 67 0.42 -11.57 7.30
C ASN A 67 0.39 -10.15 7.93
N ALA A 68 0.78 -9.12 7.18
CA ALA A 68 0.57 -7.71 7.52
C ALA A 68 0.65 -6.84 6.26
N LEU A 69 -0.12 -5.74 6.24
CA LEU A 69 -0.09 -4.72 5.20
C LEU A 69 0.06 -3.34 5.85
N LYS A 70 0.98 -2.54 5.32
CA LYS A 70 1.36 -1.20 5.79
C LYS A 70 1.03 -0.20 4.70
N LEU A 71 0.23 0.80 5.05
CA LEU A 71 -0.29 1.81 4.13
C LEU A 71 0.53 3.12 4.18
N GLY A 72 1.60 3.16 5.00
CA GLY A 72 2.46 4.34 5.16
C GLY A 72 2.14 5.18 6.41
N LEU A 73 1.31 4.67 7.33
CA LEU A 73 1.01 5.32 8.61
C LEU A 73 1.89 4.84 9.76
N THR A 74 2.43 3.62 9.67
CA THR A 74 3.40 3.09 10.62
C THR A 74 4.70 2.71 9.93
N THR A 75 5.81 2.83 10.64
CA THR A 75 7.14 2.39 10.20
C THR A 75 7.19 0.87 10.06
N LYS A 76 8.29 0.34 9.50
CA LYS A 76 8.47 -1.10 9.26
C LYS A 76 8.38 -1.95 10.55
N ASP A 77 8.75 -1.39 11.69
CA ASP A 77 8.63 -1.98 13.04
C ASP A 77 7.25 -1.77 13.69
N GLY A 78 6.34 -1.05 13.03
CA GLY A 78 4.95 -0.89 13.45
C GLY A 78 4.66 0.34 14.33
N ARG A 79 5.61 1.26 14.47
CA ARG A 79 5.42 2.52 15.20
C ARG A 79 4.71 3.54 14.33
N VAL A 80 3.69 4.22 14.87
CA VAL A 80 3.03 5.34 14.17
C VAL A 80 4.04 6.47 13.97
N ASP A 81 4.21 6.92 12.72
CA ASP A 81 5.14 7.99 12.38
C ASP A 81 4.63 8.76 11.15
N ALA A 82 4.63 10.10 11.21
CA ALA A 82 4.18 10.94 10.09
C ALA A 82 5.12 10.87 8.88
N SER A 83 6.33 10.34 9.06
CA SER A 83 7.31 10.13 7.98
C SER A 83 7.41 8.67 7.54
N ALA A 84 6.58 7.76 8.07
CA ALA A 84 6.67 6.33 7.76
C ALA A 84 6.56 6.03 6.26
N TRP A 85 5.70 6.76 5.54
CA TRP A 85 5.52 6.65 4.09
C TRP A 85 6.83 6.75 3.30
N LYS A 86 7.83 7.49 3.81
CA LYS A 86 9.11 7.74 3.13
C LYS A 86 9.96 6.49 2.94
N ASP A 87 9.68 5.42 3.67
CA ASP A 87 10.47 4.18 3.67
C ASP A 87 9.83 3.06 2.84
N TYR A 88 8.64 3.29 2.29
CA TYR A 88 7.88 2.35 1.49
C TYR A 88 7.87 2.78 0.04
N GLY A 89 8.33 1.91 -0.86
CA GLY A 89 8.28 2.16 -2.30
C GLY A 89 9.64 2.21 -2.96
N TYR A 90 9.62 2.83 -4.13
CA TYR A 90 10.74 2.99 -5.05
C TYR A 90 10.67 4.38 -5.68
N ASP A 91 11.78 4.82 -6.27
CA ASP A 91 11.86 5.94 -7.20
C ASP A 91 11.26 5.49 -8.54
N LEU A 92 9.98 5.77 -8.75
CA LEU A 92 9.18 5.34 -9.89
C LEU A 92 9.47 6.15 -11.16
N ASP A 93 9.96 7.38 -11.01
CA ASP A 93 10.16 8.31 -12.12
C ASP A 93 11.62 8.62 -12.47
N GLY A 94 12.56 8.08 -11.69
CA GLY A 94 14.00 8.28 -11.80
C GLY A 94 14.44 9.66 -11.34
N ARG A 95 13.66 10.33 -10.48
CA ARG A 95 13.92 11.68 -9.99
C ARG A 95 13.92 11.68 -8.47
N SER A 96 14.72 12.58 -7.92
CA SER A 96 14.72 12.86 -6.49
C SER A 96 14.35 14.32 -6.30
N THR A 97 13.05 14.56 -6.13
CA THR A 97 12.44 15.86 -6.03
C THR A 97 12.45 16.32 -4.57
N THR A 98 13.21 17.37 -4.29
CA THR A 98 13.26 17.97 -2.95
C THR A 98 12.03 18.83 -2.67
N ALA A 99 11.81 19.15 -1.39
CA ALA A 99 10.78 20.11 -0.99
C ALA A 99 10.93 21.50 -1.63
N GLU A 100 12.15 21.92 -1.99
CA GLU A 100 12.36 23.19 -2.70
C GLU A 100 12.04 23.05 -4.20
N MET A 101 12.47 21.96 -4.83
CA MET A 101 12.14 21.66 -6.23
C MET A 101 10.63 21.56 -6.46
N SER A 102 9.92 20.94 -5.49
CA SER A 102 8.46 20.79 -5.53
C SER A 102 7.71 22.14 -5.60
N LYS A 103 8.24 23.21 -4.97
CA LYS A 103 7.60 24.54 -4.99
C LYS A 103 7.44 25.09 -6.40
N THR A 104 8.44 24.83 -7.25
CA THR A 104 8.51 25.33 -8.63
C THR A 104 8.25 24.23 -9.67
N SER A 105 7.90 23.02 -9.25
CA SER A 105 7.82 21.83 -10.11
C SER A 105 9.09 21.66 -10.96
N GLN A 106 10.25 21.88 -10.35
CA GLN A 106 11.52 21.79 -11.05
C GLN A 106 11.77 20.34 -11.47
N ASN A 107 11.90 20.11 -12.78
CA ASN A 107 12.09 18.78 -13.34
C ASN A 107 11.00 17.78 -12.87
N SER A 108 9.74 18.18 -12.80
CA SER A 108 8.61 17.31 -12.51
C SER A 108 7.42 17.74 -13.36
N CYS A 109 6.32 16.97 -13.36
CA CYS A 109 5.04 17.47 -13.82
C CYS A 109 4.61 18.70 -13.03
N LYS A 110 3.75 19.51 -13.65
CA LYS A 110 3.21 20.71 -13.04
C LYS A 110 2.29 20.28 -11.90
N ARG A 111 2.59 20.78 -10.71
CA ARG A 111 1.73 20.64 -9.56
C ARG A 111 0.34 21.21 -9.90
N ARG A 112 -0.72 20.50 -9.50
CA ARG A 112 -2.09 21.00 -9.70
C ARG A 112 -2.32 22.30 -8.91
N PRO A 113 -3.15 23.22 -9.42
CA PRO A 113 -3.57 24.39 -8.65
C PRO A 113 -4.18 23.98 -7.30
N GLY A 114 -3.83 24.69 -6.22
CA GLY A 114 -4.35 24.40 -4.87
C GLY A 114 -3.56 23.34 -4.08
N SER A 115 -2.76 22.50 -4.73
CA SER A 115 -1.95 21.49 -4.04
C SER A 115 -0.95 22.07 -3.04
N GLN A 116 -0.50 21.27 -2.08
CA GLN A 116 0.55 21.66 -1.13
C GLN A 116 1.89 21.91 -1.82
N THR A 117 2.70 22.83 -1.31
CA THR A 117 3.99 23.22 -1.92
C THR A 117 5.07 22.15 -1.90
N LYS A 118 4.87 21.09 -1.11
CA LYS A 118 5.76 19.93 -1.00
C LYS A 118 5.10 18.64 -1.50
N VAL A 119 4.04 18.75 -2.30
CA VAL A 119 3.30 17.57 -2.78
C VAL A 119 4.11 16.74 -3.77
N LEU A 120 5.10 17.32 -4.43
CA LEU A 120 5.98 16.59 -5.35
C LEU A 120 7.29 16.23 -4.66
N ALA A 121 7.34 16.23 -3.33
CA ALA A 121 8.60 16.01 -2.62
C ALA A 121 8.71 14.55 -2.22
N ASP A 122 9.81 13.92 -2.61
CA ASP A 122 9.94 12.48 -2.47
C ASP A 122 10.35 12.10 -1.04
N GLY A 123 10.21 10.79 -0.77
CA GLY A 123 10.68 10.13 0.43
C GLY A 123 12.19 9.96 0.46
N ASN A 124 12.64 9.02 1.30
CA ASN A 124 14.05 8.69 1.38
C ASN A 124 14.50 8.05 0.06
N GLU A 125 15.72 8.35 -0.41
CA GLU A 125 16.27 7.76 -1.65
C GLU A 125 15.37 7.97 -2.90
N GLY A 126 14.64 9.08 -2.98
CA GLY A 126 13.75 9.37 -4.13
C GLY A 126 12.47 8.54 -4.16
N ILE A 127 12.06 7.92 -3.05
CA ILE A 127 10.84 7.10 -3.01
C ILE A 127 9.58 7.94 -3.28
N ASP A 128 8.79 7.53 -4.27
CA ASP A 128 7.48 8.09 -4.54
C ASP A 128 6.38 7.36 -3.73
N ASN A 129 5.73 8.06 -2.80
CA ASN A 129 4.59 7.51 -2.04
C ASN A 129 3.63 8.59 -1.52
N ASN A 130 3.10 9.40 -2.43
CA ASN A 130 2.11 10.42 -2.12
C ASN A 130 0.79 9.86 -1.57
N PHE A 131 0.45 8.62 -1.95
CA PHE A 131 -0.66 7.90 -1.33
C PHE A 131 -0.46 7.80 0.19
N GLY A 132 0.70 7.31 0.65
CA GLY A 132 1.01 7.24 2.08
C GLY A 132 1.11 8.61 2.74
N GLN A 133 1.72 9.59 2.06
CA GLN A 133 1.94 10.93 2.61
C GLN A 133 0.64 11.71 2.80
N HIS A 134 -0.25 11.70 1.80
CA HIS A 134 -1.39 12.62 1.74
C HIS A 134 -2.73 11.91 1.85
N VAL A 135 -2.95 10.84 1.09
CA VAL A 135 -4.23 10.12 1.07
C VAL A 135 -4.47 9.41 2.40
N MET A 136 -3.46 8.68 2.87
CA MET A 136 -3.57 7.98 4.15
C MET A 136 -3.61 8.92 5.35
N ALA A 137 -3.01 10.12 5.25
CA ALA A 137 -3.16 11.14 6.28
C ALA A 137 -4.62 11.63 6.41
N VAL A 138 -5.33 11.80 5.29
CA VAL A 138 -6.77 12.12 5.30
C VAL A 138 -7.58 10.94 5.84
N ILE A 139 -7.34 9.72 5.35
CA ILE A 139 -8.03 8.52 5.84
C ILE A 139 -7.82 8.36 7.34
N LYS A 140 -6.61 8.60 7.86
CA LYS A 140 -6.32 8.56 9.30
C LYS A 140 -7.11 9.60 10.10
N SER A 141 -7.36 10.78 9.53
CA SER A 141 -8.19 11.80 10.19
C SER A 141 -9.67 11.37 10.33
N LEU A 142 -10.15 10.53 9.41
CA LEU A 142 -11.52 9.99 9.40
C LEU A 142 -11.62 8.70 10.22
N LYS A 143 -10.58 7.85 10.14
CA LYS A 143 -10.46 6.56 10.80
C LYS A 143 -9.02 6.35 11.27
N SER A 144 -8.77 6.70 12.54
CA SER A 144 -7.41 6.72 13.12
C SER A 144 -6.71 5.37 13.16
N ASP A 145 -7.48 4.28 13.14
CA ASP A 145 -7.05 2.89 13.17
C ASP A 145 -7.08 2.20 11.79
N ALA A 146 -7.16 2.95 10.68
CA ALA A 146 -7.37 2.37 9.34
C ALA A 146 -6.31 1.31 8.96
N GLU A 147 -5.01 1.61 9.11
CA GLU A 147 -3.94 0.65 8.81
C GLU A 147 -3.92 -0.53 9.80
N GLU A 148 -4.19 -0.27 11.08
CA GLU A 148 -4.28 -1.31 12.11
C GLU A 148 -5.44 -2.26 11.81
N SER A 149 -6.61 -1.74 11.43
CA SER A 149 -7.78 -2.51 11.02
C SER A 149 -7.47 -3.43 9.83
N VAL A 150 -6.73 -2.94 8.84
CA VAL A 150 -6.31 -3.76 7.68
C VAL A 150 -5.38 -4.88 8.11
N THR A 151 -4.35 -4.58 8.91
CA THR A 151 -3.44 -5.61 9.43
C THR A 151 -4.17 -6.61 10.31
N GLN A 152 -5.11 -6.16 11.13
CA GLN A 152 -5.88 -7.02 12.02
C GLN A 152 -6.82 -7.93 11.23
N ALA A 153 -7.49 -7.43 10.19
CA ALA A 153 -8.31 -8.24 9.30
C ALA A 153 -7.50 -9.35 8.59
N VAL A 154 -6.23 -9.09 8.27
CA VAL A 154 -5.31 -10.13 7.77
C VAL A 154 -5.02 -11.18 8.85
N LYS A 155 -4.68 -10.74 10.06
CA LYS A 155 -4.38 -11.63 11.20
C LYS A 155 -5.58 -12.47 11.64
N ASP A 156 -6.79 -11.93 11.53
CA ASP A 156 -8.03 -12.61 11.89
C ASP A 156 -8.52 -13.57 10.81
N GLY A 157 -7.84 -13.63 9.65
CA GLY A 157 -8.23 -14.52 8.56
C GLY A 157 -9.35 -13.98 7.66
N SER A 158 -9.68 -12.68 7.78
CA SER A 158 -10.75 -12.07 6.99
C SER A 158 -10.35 -11.90 5.53
N PHE A 159 -9.09 -11.55 5.26
CA PHE A 159 -8.54 -11.56 3.90
C PHE A 159 -7.01 -11.72 3.91
N THR A 160 -6.43 -12.13 2.79
CA THR A 160 -4.99 -12.07 2.52
C THR A 160 -4.75 -12.01 1.01
N LEU A 161 -3.50 -11.75 0.63
CA LEU A 161 -3.00 -12.07 -0.70
C LEU A 161 -2.16 -13.33 -0.61
N LEU A 162 -2.45 -14.31 -1.47
CA LEU A 162 -1.60 -15.47 -1.66
C LEU A 162 -0.69 -15.23 -2.87
N LEU A 163 0.61 -15.39 -2.68
CA LEU A 163 1.60 -15.39 -3.74
C LEU A 163 2.05 -16.81 -4.00
N LYS A 164 1.77 -17.33 -5.19
CA LYS A 164 2.38 -18.56 -5.69
C LYS A 164 3.57 -18.17 -6.56
N ILE A 165 4.75 -18.71 -6.29
CA ILE A 165 5.94 -18.46 -7.09
C ILE A 165 6.49 -19.80 -7.57
N ASP A 166 6.56 -19.97 -8.88
CA ASP A 166 7.17 -21.12 -9.52
C ASP A 166 8.67 -20.87 -9.73
N ASN A 167 9.47 -21.95 -9.71
CA ASN A 167 10.94 -21.88 -9.80
C ASN A 167 11.61 -20.96 -8.77
N LEU A 168 11.03 -20.85 -7.57
CA LEU A 168 11.63 -20.05 -6.50
C LEU A 168 12.92 -20.69 -5.99
N THR A 169 13.95 -19.88 -5.84
CA THR A 169 15.23 -20.25 -5.24
C THR A 169 15.67 -19.15 -4.27
N THR A 170 16.61 -19.44 -3.37
CA THR A 170 17.23 -18.43 -2.51
C THR A 170 18.41 -17.72 -3.17
N GLU A 171 18.80 -18.13 -4.37
CA GLU A 171 19.87 -17.54 -5.16
C GLU A 171 19.30 -16.71 -6.31
N ASP A 172 20.16 -15.96 -6.98
CA ASP A 172 19.78 -15.24 -8.20
C ASP A 172 19.26 -16.21 -9.27
N ASN A 173 18.08 -15.90 -9.81
CA ASN A 173 17.39 -16.65 -10.84
C ASN A 173 16.59 -15.69 -11.74
N ALA A 174 16.93 -15.61 -13.03
CA ALA A 174 16.28 -14.71 -13.97
C ALA A 174 14.81 -15.05 -14.27
N LYS A 175 14.31 -16.21 -13.82
CA LYS A 175 12.95 -16.70 -14.10
C LYS A 175 12.32 -17.44 -12.92
N ALA A 176 11.49 -16.71 -12.19
CA ALA A 176 10.68 -17.22 -11.09
C ALA A 176 9.24 -16.69 -11.19
N PRO A 177 8.42 -17.18 -12.15
CA PRO A 177 7.09 -16.66 -12.42
C PRO A 177 6.21 -16.62 -11.17
N GLY A 178 5.51 -15.50 -10.96
CA GLY A 178 4.62 -15.33 -9.81
C GLY A 178 3.15 -15.19 -10.20
N PHE A 179 2.29 -15.53 -9.25
CA PHE A 179 0.85 -15.45 -9.37
C PHE A 179 0.29 -14.91 -8.07
N VAL A 180 -0.67 -14.00 -8.15
CA VAL A 180 -1.31 -13.42 -6.97
C VAL A 180 -2.79 -13.73 -6.96
N TYR A 181 -3.26 -14.20 -5.81
CA TYR A 181 -4.66 -14.49 -5.54
C TYR A 181 -5.14 -13.64 -4.38
N VAL A 182 -6.38 -13.20 -4.46
CA VAL A 182 -7.08 -12.68 -3.30
C VAL A 182 -7.71 -13.87 -2.60
N ALA A 183 -7.51 -13.98 -1.29
CA ALA A 183 -8.11 -15.02 -0.49
C ALA A 183 -8.76 -14.46 0.76
N ASN A 184 -9.77 -15.13 1.27
CA ASN A 184 -10.53 -14.72 2.45
C ASN A 184 -11.05 -15.93 3.24
N ASP A 185 -11.76 -15.62 4.33
CA ASP A 185 -12.44 -16.56 5.21
C ASP A 185 -11.56 -17.76 5.57
N PHE A 186 -10.40 -17.52 6.19
CA PHE A 186 -9.53 -18.59 6.63
C PHE A 186 -10.31 -19.60 7.50
N ASN A 187 -10.26 -20.88 7.13
CA ASN A 187 -11.06 -21.95 7.72
C ASN A 187 -12.56 -21.59 7.83
N LYS A 188 -13.12 -20.94 6.79
CA LYS A 188 -14.52 -20.47 6.74
C LYS A 188 -14.87 -19.52 7.90
N GLY A 189 -13.90 -18.75 8.38
CA GLY A 189 -14.06 -17.84 9.52
C GLY A 189 -14.14 -18.52 10.89
N THR A 190 -13.80 -19.81 11.01
CA THR A 190 -13.89 -20.55 12.29
C THR A 190 -12.63 -20.43 13.15
N SER A 191 -11.52 -19.94 12.59
CA SER A 191 -10.25 -19.74 13.29
C SER A 191 -9.41 -18.68 12.60
N ALA A 192 -8.48 -18.06 13.33
CA ALA A 192 -7.44 -17.21 12.75
C ALA A 192 -6.29 -18.05 12.15
N PRO A 193 -5.61 -17.58 11.09
CA PRO A 193 -4.39 -18.18 10.57
C PRO A 193 -3.24 -18.09 11.57
N THR A 194 -2.44 -19.15 11.65
CA THR A 194 -1.16 -19.16 12.37
C THR A 194 0.03 -18.74 11.50
N PHE A 195 -0.21 -18.66 10.17
CA PHE A 195 0.77 -18.42 9.12
C PHE A 195 1.91 -19.44 9.09
N SER A 196 1.57 -20.72 9.27
CA SER A 196 2.51 -21.83 9.16
C SER A 196 2.67 -22.34 7.72
N GLU A 197 3.81 -22.93 7.40
CA GLU A 197 4.13 -23.41 6.05
C GLU A 197 3.22 -24.55 5.55
N THR A 198 2.37 -25.11 6.42
CA THR A 198 1.44 -26.20 6.09
C THR A 198 -0.02 -25.78 6.01
N GLU A 199 -0.33 -24.51 6.30
CA GLU A 199 -1.72 -24.05 6.31
C GLU A 199 -2.30 -23.88 4.89
N THR A 200 -3.48 -24.45 4.69
CA THR A 200 -4.24 -24.43 3.42
C THR A 200 -5.68 -23.93 3.60
N GLY A 201 -5.97 -23.29 4.74
CA GLY A 201 -7.33 -22.92 5.15
C GLY A 201 -7.94 -21.76 4.38
N TRP A 202 -7.18 -21.06 3.53
CA TRP A 202 -7.68 -19.90 2.79
C TRP A 202 -8.58 -20.31 1.62
N GLN A 203 -9.64 -19.52 1.38
CA GLN A 203 -10.50 -19.69 0.21
C GLN A 203 -10.11 -18.66 -0.85
N ILE A 204 -9.87 -19.10 -2.09
CA ILE A 204 -9.52 -18.20 -3.20
C ILE A 204 -10.80 -17.51 -3.66
N VAL A 205 -10.76 -16.19 -3.77
CA VAL A 205 -11.87 -15.38 -4.24
C VAL A 205 -11.99 -15.51 -5.76
N ASP A 206 -13.16 -15.87 -6.26
CA ASP A 206 -13.46 -16.03 -7.69
C ASP A 206 -13.07 -14.79 -8.52
N GLY A 207 -13.26 -13.59 -7.98
CA GLY A 207 -12.89 -12.32 -8.61
C GLY A 207 -11.40 -12.20 -8.94
N SER A 208 -10.53 -12.99 -8.30
CA SER A 208 -9.09 -13.06 -8.59
C SER A 208 -8.73 -14.01 -9.73
N LEU A 209 -9.69 -14.78 -10.26
CA LEU A 209 -9.53 -15.75 -11.34
C LEU A 209 -10.16 -15.23 -12.64
N VAL A 210 -9.55 -15.54 -13.78
CA VAL A 210 -10.03 -15.06 -15.10
C VAL A 210 -11.44 -15.56 -15.40
N ASP A 211 -11.72 -16.82 -15.09
CA ASP A 211 -13.01 -17.50 -15.33
C ASP A 211 -13.85 -17.68 -14.06
N GLY A 212 -13.37 -17.17 -12.91
CA GLY A 212 -13.98 -17.35 -11.60
C GLY A 212 -13.91 -18.77 -11.04
N LYS A 213 -13.22 -19.73 -11.68
CA LYS A 213 -13.35 -21.17 -11.39
C LYS A 213 -12.03 -21.95 -11.41
N THR A 214 -11.00 -21.47 -12.10
CA THR A 214 -9.76 -22.20 -12.31
C THR A 214 -8.59 -21.56 -11.57
N ILE A 215 -8.11 -22.19 -10.49
CA ILE A 215 -6.97 -21.70 -9.68
C ILE A 215 -5.68 -21.58 -10.51
N GLY A 216 -5.51 -22.43 -11.53
CA GLY A 216 -4.38 -22.34 -12.46
C GLY A 216 -4.41 -21.10 -13.38
N ASN A 217 -5.46 -20.28 -13.33
CA ASN A 217 -5.65 -19.13 -14.22
C ASN A 217 -6.03 -17.84 -13.45
N PRO A 218 -5.16 -17.35 -12.55
CA PRO A 218 -5.41 -16.08 -11.87
C PRO A 218 -5.30 -14.90 -12.82
N LYS A 219 -5.96 -13.78 -12.50
CA LYS A 219 -5.89 -12.55 -13.28
C LYS A 219 -4.52 -11.89 -13.18
N LEU A 220 -3.90 -11.92 -12.00
CA LEU A 220 -2.62 -11.27 -11.75
C LEU A 220 -1.48 -12.27 -11.86
N GLN A 221 -0.79 -12.21 -13.00
CA GLN A 221 0.32 -13.09 -13.35
C GLN A 221 1.56 -12.29 -13.69
N PHE A 222 2.71 -12.83 -13.30
CA PHE A 222 4.02 -12.20 -13.45
C PHE A 222 4.98 -13.18 -14.15
N PRO A 223 4.79 -13.41 -15.45
CA PRO A 223 5.60 -14.38 -16.20
C PRO A 223 7.08 -13.99 -16.26
N SER A 224 7.37 -12.70 -16.17
CA SER A 224 8.72 -12.14 -16.17
C SER A 224 9.31 -11.97 -14.77
N ALA A 225 8.71 -12.51 -13.70
CA ALA A 225 9.28 -12.38 -12.36
C ALA A 225 10.64 -13.10 -12.22
N TYR A 226 11.45 -12.67 -11.25
CA TYR A 226 12.80 -13.18 -11.00
C TYR A 226 13.18 -13.10 -9.53
N VAL A 227 14.32 -13.71 -9.18
CA VAL A 227 14.96 -13.56 -7.87
C VAL A 227 16.31 -12.87 -8.08
N ALA A 228 16.59 -11.81 -7.33
CA ALA A 228 17.87 -11.11 -7.33
C ALA A 228 18.22 -10.61 -5.94
N ASN A 229 19.47 -10.80 -5.50
CA ASN A 229 19.97 -10.34 -4.21
C ASN A 229 19.06 -10.74 -3.03
N GLY A 230 18.48 -11.94 -3.09
CA GLY A 230 17.58 -12.48 -2.08
C GLY A 230 16.14 -11.96 -2.12
N TYR A 231 15.78 -11.11 -3.09
CA TYR A 231 14.41 -10.64 -3.30
C TYR A 231 13.77 -11.37 -4.46
N TRP A 232 12.51 -11.77 -4.31
CA TRP A 232 11.65 -12.01 -5.46
C TRP A 232 11.11 -10.68 -5.96
N VAL A 233 11.07 -10.49 -7.28
CA VAL A 233 10.60 -9.27 -7.94
C VAL A 233 9.64 -9.66 -9.07
N SER A 234 8.47 -9.03 -9.11
CA SER A 234 7.37 -9.40 -10.00
C SER A 234 7.64 -9.13 -11.49
N GLY A 235 8.67 -8.37 -11.83
CA GLY A 235 8.98 -8.07 -13.22
C GLY A 235 10.01 -6.96 -13.36
N ASP A 236 10.22 -6.51 -14.60
CA ASP A 236 11.06 -5.34 -14.84
C ASP A 236 10.38 -4.10 -14.24
N PHE A 237 11.16 -3.28 -13.57
CA PHE A 237 10.67 -2.06 -12.94
C PHE A 237 10.05 -1.09 -13.96
N GLY A 238 8.99 -0.41 -13.57
CA GLY A 238 8.22 0.50 -14.43
C GLY A 238 7.28 -0.20 -15.43
N LYS A 239 7.22 -1.54 -15.45
CA LYS A 239 6.35 -2.30 -16.36
C LYS A 239 5.32 -3.12 -15.58
N GLY A 240 4.10 -3.15 -16.11
CA GLY A 240 3.03 -4.00 -15.61
C GLY A 240 1.88 -3.21 -15.00
N ARG A 241 0.79 -3.92 -14.73
CA ARG A 241 -0.41 -3.39 -14.08
C ARG A 241 -0.87 -4.39 -13.03
N ILE A 242 -1.16 -3.89 -11.85
CA ILE A 242 -1.62 -4.66 -10.70
C ILE A 242 -3.03 -4.18 -10.37
N GLU A 243 -4.02 -5.05 -10.48
CA GLU A 243 -5.37 -4.78 -9.95
C GLU A 243 -5.44 -5.36 -8.53
N LEU A 244 -4.95 -4.58 -7.57
CA LEU A 244 -4.90 -5.02 -6.18
C LEU A 244 -6.27 -4.87 -5.53
N ALA A 245 -6.88 -5.97 -5.12
CA ALA A 245 -8.09 -5.94 -4.30
C ALA A 245 -7.74 -6.12 -2.81
N ILE A 246 -8.12 -5.14 -2.00
CA ILE A 246 -7.98 -5.17 -0.53
C ILE A 246 -9.36 -4.98 0.12
N SER A 247 -9.56 -5.57 1.30
CA SER A 247 -10.77 -5.30 2.08
C SER A 247 -10.46 -4.31 3.21
N LEU A 248 -11.15 -3.18 3.22
CA LEU A 248 -11.03 -2.14 4.24
C LEU A 248 -12.41 -1.89 4.85
N SER A 249 -12.55 -2.14 6.15
CA SER A 249 -13.82 -1.98 6.87
C SER A 249 -14.99 -2.74 6.19
N GLY A 250 -14.68 -3.93 5.65
CA GLY A 250 -15.61 -4.81 4.95
C GLY A 250 -16.01 -4.35 3.54
N ALA A 251 -15.45 -3.25 3.02
CA ALA A 251 -15.57 -2.85 1.63
C ALA A 251 -14.36 -3.34 0.84
N ASP A 252 -14.61 -3.92 -0.34
CA ASP A 252 -13.54 -4.31 -1.25
C ASP A 252 -13.15 -3.11 -2.11
N ILE A 253 -11.88 -2.73 -2.02
CA ILE A 253 -11.25 -1.67 -2.79
C ILE A 253 -10.43 -2.32 -3.89
N LYS A 254 -10.69 -1.96 -5.14
CA LYS A 254 -9.85 -2.36 -6.28
C LYS A 254 -8.94 -1.20 -6.64
N LEU A 255 -7.65 -1.35 -6.40
CA LEU A 255 -6.62 -0.37 -6.70
C LEU A 255 -5.95 -0.74 -8.04
N PRO A 256 -6.20 0.02 -9.13
CA PRO A 256 -5.53 -0.19 -10.40
C PRO A 256 -4.17 0.52 -10.39
N ILE A 257 -3.11 -0.23 -10.08
CA ILE A 257 -1.74 0.27 -9.99
C ILE A 257 -1.02 0.00 -11.31
N ASP A 258 -0.82 1.05 -12.10
CA ASP A 258 0.00 1.04 -13.31
C ASP A 258 1.49 1.12 -12.96
N SER A 259 2.34 0.66 -13.87
CA SER A 259 3.78 0.46 -13.63
C SER A 259 4.06 -0.32 -12.33
N GLY A 260 3.15 -1.24 -11.99
CA GLY A 260 3.11 -1.90 -10.70
C GLY A 260 4.23 -2.91 -10.52
N ILE A 261 4.89 -2.88 -9.36
CA ILE A 261 5.90 -3.84 -8.94
C ILE A 261 5.61 -4.39 -7.55
N ILE A 262 5.84 -5.70 -7.38
CA ILE A 262 5.83 -6.39 -6.10
C ILE A 262 7.22 -6.95 -5.87
N SER A 263 7.76 -6.75 -4.68
CA SER A 263 9.00 -7.37 -4.24
C SER A 263 8.95 -7.76 -2.77
N PHE A 264 9.74 -8.75 -2.36
CA PHE A 264 9.95 -9.10 -0.95
C PHE A 264 11.16 -10.03 -0.78
N LYS A 265 11.70 -10.13 0.44
CA LYS A 265 12.79 -11.06 0.75
C LYS A 265 12.31 -12.51 0.77
N VAL A 266 12.90 -13.35 -0.08
CA VAL A 266 12.53 -14.77 -0.23
C VAL A 266 12.77 -15.57 1.06
N THR A 267 13.77 -15.19 1.84
CA THR A 267 14.20 -15.95 3.02
C THR A 267 13.14 -16.03 4.11
N ASP A 268 12.45 -14.93 4.38
CA ASP A 268 11.54 -14.80 5.53
C ASP A 268 10.23 -14.08 5.23
N GLY A 269 10.03 -13.63 3.98
CA GLY A 269 8.85 -12.87 3.56
C GLY A 269 8.84 -11.41 4.04
N SER A 270 9.95 -10.90 4.56
CA SER A 270 10.04 -9.52 5.07
C SER A 270 10.35 -8.51 3.97
N ASP A 271 10.30 -7.22 4.34
CA ASP A 271 10.59 -6.08 3.46
C ASP A 271 9.80 -6.11 2.15
N GLY A 272 8.54 -6.54 2.24
CA GLY A 272 7.63 -6.58 1.11
C GLY A 272 7.23 -5.17 0.69
N THR A 273 7.20 -4.92 -0.61
CA THR A 273 6.76 -3.65 -1.21
C THR A 273 5.84 -3.94 -2.39
N ILE A 274 4.68 -3.27 -2.43
CA ILE A 274 3.84 -3.13 -3.63
C ILE A 274 3.89 -1.65 -3.99
N ALA A 275 4.37 -1.30 -5.18
CA ALA A 275 4.49 0.11 -5.58
C ALA A 275 4.08 0.33 -7.04
N GLY A 276 3.71 1.55 -7.37
CA GLY A 276 3.42 1.99 -8.74
C GLY A 276 2.63 3.31 -8.76
N ALA A 277 1.95 3.59 -9.85
CA ALA A 277 1.16 4.80 -10.03
C ALA A 277 -0.33 4.47 -10.19
N MET A 278 -1.21 5.32 -9.70
CA MET A 278 -2.65 5.21 -9.94
C MET A 278 -3.15 6.51 -10.54
N ASN A 279 -3.90 6.43 -11.63
CA ASN A 279 -4.63 7.60 -12.12
C ASN A 279 -5.59 8.12 -11.03
N THR A 280 -5.64 9.43 -10.81
CA THR A 280 -6.44 9.99 -9.71
C THR A 280 -7.94 9.78 -9.89
N ASP A 281 -8.44 9.75 -11.12
CA ASP A 281 -9.87 9.49 -11.39
C ASP A 281 -10.21 8.03 -11.10
N ALA A 282 -9.33 7.11 -11.49
CA ALA A 282 -9.47 5.69 -11.15
C ALA A 282 -9.41 5.45 -9.63
N LEU A 283 -8.52 6.16 -8.92
CA LEU A 283 -8.46 6.08 -7.45
C LEU A 283 -9.74 6.62 -6.80
N LYS A 284 -10.30 7.72 -7.31
CA LYS A 284 -11.57 8.28 -6.85
C LYS A 284 -12.70 7.27 -7.01
N GLU A 285 -12.80 6.62 -8.18
CA GLU A 285 -13.79 5.55 -8.41
C GLU A 285 -13.59 4.39 -7.43
N ALA A 286 -12.34 3.97 -7.21
CA ALA A 286 -12.00 2.88 -6.28
C ALA A 286 -12.37 3.18 -4.82
N LEU A 287 -12.22 4.42 -4.37
CA LEU A 287 -12.50 4.84 -2.99
C LEU A 287 -13.96 5.21 -2.74
N THR A 288 -14.75 5.46 -3.79
CA THR A 288 -16.16 5.86 -3.65
C THR A 288 -16.99 4.87 -2.81
N PRO A 289 -16.93 3.54 -3.03
CA PRO A 289 -17.69 2.58 -2.21
C PRO A 289 -17.30 2.61 -0.73
N VAL A 290 -16.04 2.88 -0.43
CA VAL A 290 -15.54 2.99 0.94
C VAL A 290 -16.07 4.26 1.60
N ALA A 291 -15.96 5.39 0.90
CA ALA A 291 -16.44 6.67 1.38
C ALA A 291 -17.93 6.60 1.76
N LYS A 292 -18.75 5.99 0.89
CA LYS A 292 -20.18 5.78 1.14
C LYS A 292 -20.47 5.01 2.44
N ARG A 293 -19.64 4.03 2.80
CA ARG A 293 -19.80 3.27 4.06
C ARG A 293 -19.43 4.04 5.32
N PHE A 294 -18.80 5.20 5.17
CA PHE A 294 -18.53 6.12 6.26
C PHE A 294 -19.50 7.31 6.25
N GLY A 295 -20.61 7.22 5.49
CA GLY A 295 -21.54 8.33 5.28
C GLY A 295 -20.94 9.49 4.48
N ILE A 296 -19.81 9.29 3.81
CA ILE A 296 -19.13 10.30 2.98
C ILE A 296 -19.63 10.13 1.54
N CYS A 297 -20.74 10.81 1.27
CA CYS A 297 -21.50 10.68 0.04
C CYS A 297 -21.08 11.70 -1.01
N PRO A 298 -21.02 11.33 -2.30
CA PRO A 298 -20.83 12.29 -3.39
C PRO A 298 -21.76 13.50 -3.26
N GLY A 299 -21.20 14.71 -3.38
CA GLY A 299 -21.91 15.98 -3.25
C GLY A 299 -21.97 16.55 -1.83
N ASN A 300 -21.44 15.85 -0.82
CA ASN A 300 -21.21 16.46 0.49
C ASN A 300 -19.81 17.07 0.58
N ALA A 301 -19.66 18.10 1.42
CA ALA A 301 -18.40 18.86 1.54
C ALA A 301 -17.20 17.99 1.99
N THR A 302 -17.45 16.93 2.76
CA THR A 302 -16.40 16.00 3.21
C THR A 302 -15.88 15.15 2.05
N TYR A 303 -16.78 14.63 1.22
CA TYR A 303 -16.45 13.86 0.02
C TYR A 303 -15.66 14.74 -0.95
N ASP A 304 -16.15 15.95 -1.21
CA ASP A 304 -15.49 16.89 -2.11
C ASP A 304 -14.09 17.25 -1.60
N GLN A 305 -13.91 17.43 -0.29
CA GLN A 305 -12.59 17.67 0.31
C GLN A 305 -11.65 16.47 0.18
N VAL A 306 -12.15 15.23 0.37
CA VAL A 306 -11.35 14.01 0.19
C VAL A 306 -10.92 13.89 -1.27
N VAL A 307 -11.87 14.01 -2.20
CA VAL A 307 -11.60 13.95 -3.65
C VAL A 307 -10.62 15.03 -4.08
N GLU A 308 -10.83 16.27 -3.65
CA GLU A 308 -9.91 17.36 -3.96
C GLU A 308 -8.51 17.07 -3.42
N THR A 309 -8.39 16.53 -2.20
CA THR A 309 -7.09 16.14 -1.66
C THR A 309 -6.44 15.03 -2.48
N LEU A 310 -7.20 14.00 -2.89
CA LEU A 310 -6.68 12.93 -3.77
C LEU A 310 -6.12 13.51 -5.07
N THR A 311 -6.93 14.35 -5.72
CA THR A 311 -6.59 14.95 -7.00
C THR A 311 -5.39 15.90 -6.87
N GLN A 312 -5.37 16.74 -5.83
CA GLN A 312 -4.26 17.64 -5.55
C GLN A 312 -2.98 16.92 -5.11
N SER A 313 -3.08 15.64 -4.70
CA SER A 313 -1.93 14.81 -4.32
C SER A 313 -1.25 14.11 -5.50
N ALA A 314 -1.68 14.36 -6.73
CA ALA A 314 -1.01 13.84 -7.90
C ALA A 314 0.44 14.38 -8.01
N ASP A 315 1.38 13.47 -8.21
CA ASP A 315 2.83 13.70 -8.37
C ASP A 315 3.41 13.09 -9.64
N LEU A 316 2.64 12.25 -10.32
CA LEU A 316 3.05 11.52 -11.52
C LEU A 316 2.11 11.82 -12.69
N VAL A 317 2.51 11.37 -13.88
CA VAL A 317 1.74 11.45 -15.12
C VAL A 317 1.53 10.05 -15.67
N SER A 318 0.28 9.57 -15.67
CA SER A 318 -0.11 8.31 -16.32
C SER A 318 0.32 8.32 -17.79
N ASP A 319 0.77 7.16 -18.29
CA ASP A 319 1.16 6.91 -19.68
C ASP A 319 2.36 7.73 -20.20
N ALA A 320 2.93 8.62 -19.39
CA ALA A 320 4.17 9.30 -19.74
C ALA A 320 5.38 8.37 -19.56
N PRO A 321 6.43 8.51 -20.39
CA PRO A 321 7.70 7.84 -20.14
C PRO A 321 8.22 8.15 -18.73
N ASN A 322 8.58 7.10 -17.97
CA ASN A 322 8.99 7.20 -16.56
C ASN A 322 7.99 7.99 -15.71
N LEU A 323 6.69 7.96 -16.05
CA LEU A 323 5.62 8.57 -15.27
C LEU A 323 5.78 10.09 -15.07
N GLN A 324 6.55 10.78 -15.93
CA GLN A 324 6.82 12.20 -15.80
C GLN A 324 6.73 12.97 -17.12
N ASN A 325 6.18 14.19 -17.04
CA ASN A 325 6.15 15.13 -18.15
C ASN A 325 6.02 16.58 -17.63
N THR A 326 7.08 17.38 -17.82
CA THR A 326 7.16 18.74 -17.29
C THR A 326 6.24 19.74 -17.99
N ALA A 327 5.65 19.36 -19.13
CA ALA A 327 4.74 20.22 -19.87
C ALA A 327 3.29 20.16 -19.37
N VAL A 328 2.91 19.12 -18.64
CA VAL A 328 1.52 18.82 -18.24
C VAL A 328 1.36 18.81 -16.73
N GLU A 329 0.11 18.87 -16.27
CA GLU A 329 -0.23 18.68 -14.86
C GLU A 329 -0.15 17.20 -14.46
N CYS A 330 0.23 16.96 -13.21
CA CYS A 330 0.21 15.62 -12.63
C CYS A 330 -1.24 15.08 -12.59
N ASN A 331 -1.44 13.84 -13.02
CA ASN A 331 -2.75 13.18 -13.07
C ASN A 331 -2.75 11.76 -12.49
N ALA A 332 -1.61 11.32 -11.98
CA ALA A 332 -1.45 10.07 -11.26
C ALA A 332 -0.82 10.35 -9.90
N ILE A 333 -1.14 9.49 -8.94
CA ILE A 333 -0.56 9.48 -7.61
C ILE A 333 0.35 8.26 -7.47
N SER A 334 1.54 8.46 -6.93
CA SER A 334 2.41 7.37 -6.52
C SER A 334 1.83 6.65 -5.30
N ILE A 335 1.89 5.33 -5.32
CA ILE A 335 1.48 4.47 -4.22
C ILE A 335 2.58 3.50 -3.89
N ALA A 336 2.84 3.36 -2.58
CA ALA A 336 3.63 2.27 -2.07
C ALA A 336 3.06 1.72 -0.76
N LEU A 337 2.87 0.41 -0.74
CA LEU A 337 2.40 -0.36 0.40
C LEU A 337 3.52 -1.28 0.87
N GLY A 338 3.81 -1.27 2.16
CA GLY A 338 4.69 -2.25 2.77
C GLY A 338 3.92 -3.52 3.12
N PHE A 339 4.55 -4.68 3.10
CA PHE A 339 3.94 -5.90 3.63
C PHE A 339 4.97 -6.84 4.25
N THR A 340 4.46 -7.79 5.04
CA THR A 340 5.19 -9.01 5.36
C THR A 340 4.38 -10.20 4.93
N ALA A 341 5.08 -11.27 4.54
CA ALA A 341 4.48 -12.53 4.17
C ALA A 341 5.10 -13.68 4.95
N LYS A 342 4.41 -14.81 4.98
CA LYS A 342 4.90 -16.08 5.49
C LYS A 342 4.64 -17.16 4.47
N LYS A 343 5.53 -18.14 4.39
CA LYS A 343 5.26 -19.32 3.56
C LYS A 343 3.97 -19.98 4.03
N ALA A 344 3.19 -20.45 3.07
CA ALA A 344 1.92 -21.11 3.27
C ALA A 344 1.94 -22.50 2.63
N GLY A 345 0.94 -23.32 2.97
CA GLY A 345 0.72 -24.60 2.32
C GLY A 345 0.33 -24.45 0.85
N ASP A 346 0.28 -25.57 0.13
CA ASP A 346 -0.14 -25.58 -1.27
C ASP A 346 -1.64 -25.29 -1.40
N HIS A 347 -1.98 -24.21 -2.09
CA HIS A 347 -3.37 -23.79 -2.36
C HIS A 347 -3.83 -24.14 -3.78
N SER A 348 -3.12 -25.02 -4.49
CA SER A 348 -3.49 -25.49 -5.84
C SER A 348 -4.89 -26.14 -5.89
N THR A 349 -5.40 -26.63 -4.75
CA THR A 349 -6.72 -27.25 -4.58
C THR A 349 -7.62 -26.52 -3.57
N ALA A 350 -7.28 -25.27 -3.23
CA ALA A 350 -8.06 -24.49 -2.27
C ALA A 350 -9.53 -24.36 -2.72
N PRO A 351 -10.50 -24.28 -1.79
CA PRO A 351 -11.87 -23.98 -2.15
C PRO A 351 -11.97 -22.58 -2.77
N ILE A 352 -12.85 -22.42 -3.76
CA ILE A 352 -13.17 -21.13 -4.35
C ILE A 352 -14.37 -20.54 -3.62
N LYS A 353 -14.23 -19.31 -3.11
CA LYS A 353 -15.33 -18.53 -2.58
C LYS A 353 -15.90 -17.68 -3.70
N VAL A 354 -17.17 -17.90 -4.01
CA VAL A 354 -17.94 -17.06 -4.93
C VAL A 354 -18.25 -15.76 -4.20
N THR A 355 -17.88 -14.63 -4.80
CA THR A 355 -18.16 -13.32 -4.20
C THR A 355 -19.62 -12.98 -4.45
N GLU A 356 -20.41 -12.95 -3.38
CA GLU A 356 -21.74 -12.37 -3.46
C GLU A 356 -21.61 -10.85 -3.69
N PRO A 357 -22.43 -10.23 -4.56
CA PRO A 357 -22.45 -8.78 -4.68
C PRO A 357 -22.62 -8.16 -3.31
N SER A 358 -21.73 -7.25 -2.90
CA SER A 358 -21.85 -6.64 -1.57
C SER A 358 -23.15 -5.82 -1.52
N THR A 359 -24.15 -6.31 -0.79
CA THR A 359 -25.42 -5.62 -0.52
C THR A 359 -25.37 -4.78 0.75
N GLY A 360 -24.16 -4.44 1.23
CA GLY A 360 -23.98 -3.58 2.38
C GLY A 360 -24.80 -2.29 2.20
N PRO A 361 -25.48 -1.80 3.26
CA PRO A 361 -26.32 -0.63 3.14
C PRO A 361 -25.51 0.54 2.57
N ASP A 362 -25.95 1.08 1.44
CA ASP A 362 -25.45 2.35 0.95
C ASP A 362 -25.96 3.41 1.93
N GLU A 363 -25.11 3.90 2.83
CA GLU A 363 -25.50 4.92 3.80
C GLU A 363 -25.84 6.27 3.13
N CYS A 364 -25.64 6.36 1.81
CA CYS A 364 -26.01 7.50 0.98
C CYS A 364 -27.40 7.40 0.33
N VAL A 365 -28.25 6.43 0.73
CA VAL A 365 -29.64 6.43 0.26
C VAL A 365 -30.33 7.71 0.72
N GLU A 366 -30.85 8.47 -0.26
CA GLU A 366 -31.46 9.79 -0.10
C GLU A 366 -32.45 9.81 1.07
N GLY A 367 -32.15 10.64 2.07
CA GLY A 367 -33.16 11.09 3.02
C GLY A 367 -34.26 11.80 2.24
N GLY A 368 -35.38 11.10 2.07
CA GLY A 368 -36.57 11.59 1.41
C GLY A 368 -37.02 12.95 1.95
N GLU A 369 -37.55 13.75 1.02
CA GLU A 369 -38.33 14.97 1.20
C GLU A 369 -38.74 15.23 2.65
N ALA A 370 -38.16 16.27 3.24
CA ALA A 370 -38.76 16.95 4.37
C ALA A 370 -40.15 17.41 3.94
N GLY A 371 -41.18 16.68 4.36
CA GLY A 371 -42.56 17.04 4.13
C GLY A 371 -42.82 18.48 4.54
N THR A 372 -43.22 19.29 3.56
CA THR A 372 -43.83 20.60 3.78
C THR A 372 -45.22 20.38 4.39
N GLY A 373 -45.24 20.11 5.70
CA GLY A 373 -46.42 20.26 6.53
C GLY A 373 -46.43 21.66 7.14
N GLY A 374 -47.21 22.57 6.55
CA GLY A 374 -47.44 23.93 7.04
C GLY A 374 -48.23 24.77 6.05
#